data_AF-A0A1Y6CVE2-F1
#
_entry.id   AF-A0A1Y6CVE2-F1
#
_cell.length_a   1.000
_cell.length_b   1.000
_cell.length_c   1.000
_cell.angle_alpha   90.00
_cell.angle_beta   90.00
_cell.angle_gamma   90.00
#
_symmetry.space_group_name_H-M   'P 1'
#
loop_
_entity.id
_entity.type
_entity.pdbx_description
1 polymer ?
#
loop_
_entity_poly.entity_id
_entity_poly.type
_entity_poly.pdbx_seq_one_letter_code
_entity_poly.pdbx_strand_id
1 'polypeptide(L)'
;MTECRQVLGSELHYQAMVYSSLRNQGQVPAQQVGMNVKMWISNLVSDLFKTLDARKREGFQGGFEPIPDVCLFSPGIEGDWRRRNNRATLRHLLLAIEVKASERSGGRLSAREIVFDIEKLAAHRQEAQARGSTFHPVMMVIDTAPLLAERMMGASLKQAQDAARELSVSLLYLSPSETLEAVLG
;
A
#
# COMPACT_ATOMS: atom_id res chain seq x y z
N MET A 1 -4.85 -14.75 -16.70
CA MET A 1 -3.83 -13.77 -16.26
C MET A 1 -3.30 -12.91 -17.40
N THR A 2 -3.20 -13.40 -18.64
CA THR A 2 -2.69 -12.63 -19.80
C THR A 2 -3.53 -11.39 -20.12
N GLU A 3 -4.86 -11.49 -20.03
CA GLU A 3 -5.79 -10.38 -20.32
C GLU A 3 -5.63 -9.20 -19.35
N CYS A 4 -5.44 -9.46 -18.05
CA CYS A 4 -5.25 -8.40 -17.04
C CYS A 4 -3.95 -7.60 -17.21
N ARG A 5 -2.94 -8.17 -17.89
CA ARG A 5 -1.69 -7.47 -18.25
C ARG A 5 -1.87 -6.51 -19.42
N GLN A 6 -2.97 -6.64 -20.16
CA GLN A 6 -3.28 -5.84 -21.35
C GLN A 6 -4.30 -4.73 -21.05
N VAL A 7 -4.93 -4.76 -19.88
CA VAL A 7 -5.85 -3.71 -19.43
C VAL A 7 -5.02 -2.55 -18.87
N LEU A 8 -5.20 -1.36 -19.41
CA LEU A 8 -4.74 -0.12 -18.78
C LEU A 8 -5.78 0.29 -17.73
N GLY A 9 -5.71 -0.33 -16.55
CA GLY A 9 -6.60 -0.04 -15.44
C GLY A 9 -6.12 1.18 -14.65
N SER A 10 -7.05 1.89 -14.02
CA SER A 10 -6.69 2.88 -13.00
C SER A 10 -6.20 2.21 -11.72
N GLU A 11 -5.56 2.96 -10.83
CA GLU A 11 -5.18 2.48 -9.49
C GLU A 11 -6.40 1.81 -8.81
N LEU A 12 -7.55 2.48 -8.80
CA LEU A 12 -8.80 1.98 -8.20
C LEU A 12 -9.28 0.66 -8.81
N HIS A 13 -9.09 0.46 -10.12
CA HIS A 13 -9.42 -0.82 -10.77
C HIS A 13 -8.60 -1.96 -10.17
N TYR A 14 -7.29 -1.77 -10.03
CA TYR A 14 -6.41 -2.78 -9.46
C TYR A 14 -6.64 -3.00 -7.97
N GLN A 15 -6.97 -1.97 -7.20
CA GLN A 15 -7.41 -2.13 -5.81
C GLN A 15 -8.62 -3.06 -5.72
N ALA A 16 -9.64 -2.84 -6.55
CA ALA A 16 -10.83 -3.70 -6.60
C ALA A 16 -10.51 -5.14 -7.04
N MET A 17 -9.58 -5.32 -7.98
CA MET A 17 -9.11 -6.65 -8.40
C MET A 17 -8.38 -7.40 -7.28
N VAL A 18 -7.49 -6.73 -6.54
CA VAL A 18 -6.79 -7.33 -5.39
C VAL A 18 -7.80 -7.71 -4.31
N TYR A 19 -8.70 -6.80 -3.96
CA TYR A 19 -9.78 -7.06 -3.02
C TYR A 19 -10.61 -8.29 -3.44
N SER A 20 -11.04 -8.34 -4.70
CA SER A 20 -11.81 -9.45 -5.26
C SER A 20 -11.02 -10.77 -5.25
N SER A 21 -9.73 -10.73 -5.59
CA SER A 21 -8.88 -11.92 -5.61
C SER A 21 -8.67 -12.48 -4.21
N LEU A 22 -8.45 -11.63 -3.20
CA LEU A 22 -8.36 -12.05 -1.80
C LEU A 22 -9.66 -12.70 -1.32
N ARG A 23 -10.81 -12.13 -1.68
CA ARG A 23 -12.14 -12.67 -1.34
C ARG A 23 -12.41 -14.02 -1.99
N ASN A 24 -12.21 -14.12 -3.30
CA ASN A 24 -12.71 -15.23 -4.11
C ASN A 24 -11.68 -16.37 -4.25
N GLN A 25 -10.40 -16.04 -4.40
CA GLN A 25 -9.33 -17.03 -4.58
C GLN A 25 -8.60 -17.28 -3.26
N GLY A 26 -8.31 -16.21 -2.51
CA GLY A 26 -7.71 -16.31 -1.17
C GLY A 26 -8.68 -16.80 -0.09
N GLN A 27 -9.98 -16.89 -0.41
CA GLN A 27 -11.06 -17.30 0.50
C GLN A 27 -11.12 -16.47 1.80
N VAL A 28 -10.63 -15.22 1.76
CA VAL A 28 -10.65 -14.32 2.91
C VAL A 28 -12.09 -13.87 3.18
N PRO A 29 -12.63 -14.02 4.40
CA PRO A 29 -13.97 -13.53 4.75
C PRO A 29 -14.14 -12.02 4.54
N ALA A 30 -15.36 -11.57 4.19
CA ALA A 30 -15.63 -10.16 3.91
C ALA A 30 -15.34 -9.28 5.12
N GLN A 31 -15.57 -9.83 6.31
CA GLN A 31 -15.34 -9.18 7.60
C GLN A 31 -13.85 -9.04 7.96
N GLN A 32 -12.95 -9.55 7.13
CA GLN A 32 -11.50 -9.55 7.35
C GLN A 32 -10.72 -8.84 6.24
N VAL A 33 -11.41 -8.25 5.25
CA VAL A 33 -10.75 -7.48 4.19
C VAL A 33 -11.39 -6.11 4.06
N GLY A 34 -10.56 -5.09 4.15
CA GLY A 34 -10.96 -3.69 3.96
C GLY A 34 -10.31 -3.10 2.73
N MET A 35 -10.96 -2.12 2.12
CA MET A 35 -10.44 -1.33 1.01
C MET A 35 -10.50 0.14 1.40
N ASN A 36 -9.42 0.90 1.16
CA ASN A 36 -9.32 2.32 1.52
C ASN A 36 -9.66 2.61 2.99
N VAL A 37 -9.09 1.81 3.90
CA VAL A 37 -9.42 1.86 5.33
C VAL A 37 -8.71 3.03 6.00
N LYS A 38 -9.50 3.95 6.55
CA LYS A 38 -8.99 5.17 7.19
C LYS A 38 -8.65 4.93 8.65
N MET A 39 -7.38 5.06 9.01
CA MET A 39 -6.88 4.78 10.36
C MET A 39 -6.29 6.04 10.97
N TRP A 40 -7.05 6.80 11.76
CA TRP A 40 -6.50 7.97 12.45
C TRP A 40 -5.53 7.55 13.56
N ILE A 41 -4.32 8.11 13.55
CA ILE A 41 -3.27 7.85 14.54
C ILE A 41 -2.88 9.16 15.21
N SER A 42 -3.14 9.28 16.51
CA SER A 42 -2.61 10.37 17.35
C SER A 42 -1.32 9.94 18.05
N ASN A 43 -0.54 10.91 18.56
CA ASN A 43 0.75 10.69 19.24
C ASN A 43 1.72 9.87 18.36
N LEU A 44 2.08 10.45 17.22
CA LEU A 44 2.90 9.81 16.21
C LEU A 44 4.30 9.49 16.74
N VAL A 45 4.79 8.28 16.46
CA VAL A 45 6.13 7.85 16.86
C VAL A 45 7.11 7.86 15.69
N SER A 46 6.62 7.66 14.47
CA SER A 46 7.42 7.65 13.25
C SER A 46 7.77 9.06 12.81
N ASP A 47 9.04 9.28 12.45
CA ASP A 47 9.52 10.62 12.09
C ASP A 47 8.93 11.12 10.78
N LEU A 48 8.65 10.20 9.84
CA LEU A 48 7.94 10.52 8.62
C LEU A 48 6.55 11.08 8.94
N PHE A 49 5.72 10.39 9.73
CA PHE A 49 4.37 10.88 10.02
C PHE A 49 4.40 12.16 10.85
N LYS A 50 5.33 12.32 11.81
CA LYS A 50 5.53 13.61 12.51
C LYS A 50 5.82 14.73 11.53
N THR A 51 6.71 14.49 10.56
CA THR A 51 7.06 15.47 9.53
C THR A 51 5.86 15.81 8.65
N LEU A 52 5.07 14.81 8.24
CA LEU A 52 3.87 15.02 7.44
C LEU A 52 2.77 15.74 8.21
N ASP A 53 2.64 15.49 9.51
CA ASP A 53 1.70 16.20 10.37
C ASP A 53 2.10 17.68 10.53
N ALA A 54 3.38 17.96 10.81
CA ALA A 54 3.90 19.32 10.95
C ALA A 54 3.74 20.19 9.68
N ARG A 55 3.66 19.56 8.50
CA ARG A 55 3.43 20.25 7.21
C ARG A 55 1.97 20.65 6.98
N LYS A 56 1.03 20.15 7.79
CA LYS A 56 -0.39 20.54 7.68
C LYS A 56 -0.61 21.93 8.25
N ARG A 57 -1.71 22.57 7.83
CA ARG A 57 -2.21 23.79 8.47
C ARG A 57 -2.48 23.51 9.95
N GLU A 58 -2.19 24.47 10.83
CA GLU A 58 -2.22 24.33 12.29
C GLU A 58 -3.49 23.64 12.83
N GLY A 59 -4.68 24.03 12.35
CA GLY A 59 -5.96 23.41 12.75
C GLY A 59 -6.20 21.97 12.26
N PHE A 60 -5.28 21.40 11.48
CA PHE A 60 -5.34 20.02 10.96
C PHE A 60 -4.17 19.16 11.46
N GLN A 61 -3.33 19.69 12.36
CA GLN A 61 -2.24 18.96 13.01
C GLN A 61 -2.76 18.10 14.18
N GLY A 62 -1.91 17.23 14.73
CA GLY A 62 -2.19 16.42 15.92
C GLY A 62 -2.30 14.91 15.66
N GLY A 63 -1.97 14.44 14.46
CA GLY A 63 -2.01 13.02 14.12
C GLY A 63 -1.95 12.78 12.62
N PHE A 64 -1.93 11.54 12.15
CA PHE A 64 -1.87 11.21 10.73
C PHE A 64 -2.90 10.11 10.40
N GLU A 65 -3.47 10.15 9.20
CA GLU A 65 -4.44 9.16 8.72
C GLU A 65 -3.84 8.39 7.55
N PRO A 66 -3.09 7.30 7.79
CA PRO A 66 -2.81 6.33 6.74
C PRO A 66 -4.12 5.73 6.21
N ILE A 67 -4.17 5.57 4.89
CA ILE A 67 -5.28 4.96 4.16
C ILE A 67 -4.68 3.95 3.19
N PRO A 68 -4.34 2.73 3.64
CA PRO A 68 -3.87 1.70 2.73
C PRO A 68 -5.01 1.28 1.79
N ASP A 69 -4.65 1.00 0.55
CA ASP A 69 -5.59 0.64 -0.49
C ASP A 69 -6.35 -0.64 -0.18
N VAL A 70 -5.65 -1.68 0.29
CA VAL A 70 -6.26 -2.96 0.70
C VAL A 70 -5.63 -3.43 2.01
N CYS A 71 -6.46 -3.87 2.96
CA CYS A 71 -6.05 -4.37 4.26
C CYS A 71 -6.59 -5.78 4.50
N LEU A 72 -5.80 -6.65 5.14
CA LEU A 72 -6.29 -7.86 5.78
C LEU A 72 -6.28 -7.71 7.29
N PHE A 73 -7.29 -8.25 7.95
CA PHE A 73 -7.46 -8.21 9.38
C PHE A 73 -7.66 -9.60 9.97
N SER A 74 -7.25 -9.77 11.23
CA SER A 74 -7.61 -10.97 11.99
C SER A 74 -9.12 -11.00 12.31
N PRO A 75 -9.71 -12.18 12.57
CA PRO A 75 -11.15 -12.33 12.80
C PRO A 75 -11.73 -11.38 13.87
N GLY A 76 -10.93 -11.02 14.88
CA GLY A 76 -11.36 -10.14 15.98
C GLY A 76 -11.73 -8.71 15.58
N ILE A 77 -11.54 -8.30 14.33
CA ILE A 77 -12.07 -7.01 13.84
C ILE A 77 -13.58 -7.04 13.58
N GLU A 78 -14.14 -8.23 13.31
CA GLU A 78 -15.58 -8.46 13.06
C GLU A 78 -16.21 -7.52 12.01
N GLY A 79 -15.44 -7.10 11.00
CA GLY A 79 -15.90 -6.17 9.99
C GLY A 79 -15.95 -4.69 10.41
N ASP A 80 -15.53 -4.33 11.64
CA ASP A 80 -15.58 -2.95 12.13
C ASP A 80 -14.22 -2.24 12.04
N TRP A 81 -13.91 -1.71 10.86
CA TRP A 81 -12.76 -0.82 10.63
C TRP A 81 -13.20 0.65 10.43
N ARG A 82 -14.32 1.05 11.04
CA ARG A 82 -14.75 2.46 11.01
C ARG A 82 -13.71 3.30 11.76
N ARG A 83 -13.53 4.57 11.35
CA ARG A 83 -12.57 5.53 11.96
C ARG A 83 -12.58 5.56 13.50
N ARG A 84 -13.76 5.43 14.13
CA ARG A 84 -13.92 5.44 15.60
C ARG A 84 -13.34 4.20 16.31
N ASN A 85 -13.04 3.14 15.56
CA ASN A 85 -12.48 1.88 16.06
C ASN A 85 -10.97 1.75 15.76
N ASN A 86 -10.28 2.86 15.50
CA ASN A 86 -8.88 2.90 15.05
C ASN A 86 -7.92 2.00 15.86
N ARG A 87 -8.08 1.95 17.19
CA ARG A 87 -7.24 1.12 18.07
C ARG A 87 -7.42 -0.36 17.78
N ALA A 88 -8.64 -0.83 17.56
CA ALA A 88 -8.87 -2.22 17.16
C ALA A 88 -8.41 -2.43 15.71
N THR A 89 -8.69 -1.48 14.81
CA THR A 89 -8.25 -1.56 13.40
C THR A 89 -6.73 -1.77 13.29
N LEU A 90 -5.92 -0.96 13.97
CA LEU A 90 -4.46 -1.11 13.99
C LEU A 90 -4.00 -2.41 14.66
N ARG A 91 -4.69 -2.82 15.73
CA ARG A 91 -4.34 -4.04 16.48
C ARG A 91 -4.59 -5.32 15.69
N HIS A 92 -5.68 -5.34 14.92
CA HIS A 92 -6.09 -6.51 14.15
C HIS A 92 -5.55 -6.51 12.72
N LEU A 93 -4.90 -5.44 12.26
CA LEU A 93 -4.28 -5.35 10.94
C LEU A 93 -3.18 -6.42 10.80
N LEU A 94 -3.27 -7.24 9.76
CA LEU A 94 -2.32 -8.32 9.43
C LEU A 94 -1.51 -8.00 8.18
N LEU A 95 -2.13 -7.32 7.20
CA LEU A 95 -1.53 -6.96 5.91
C LEU A 95 -2.03 -5.58 5.52
N ALA A 96 -1.15 -4.73 4.99
CA ALA A 96 -1.53 -3.49 4.32
C ALA A 96 -0.84 -3.42 2.96
N ILE A 97 -1.63 -3.27 1.91
CA ILE A 97 -1.18 -3.21 0.52
C ILE A 97 -1.42 -1.79 0.00
N GLU A 98 -0.40 -1.18 -0.57
CA GLU A 98 -0.51 0.01 -1.43
C GLU A 98 -0.35 -0.41 -2.89
N VAL A 99 -1.18 0.11 -3.77
CA VAL A 99 -1.19 -0.20 -5.20
C VAL A 99 -0.85 1.05 -6.00
N LYS A 100 0.13 0.92 -6.91
CA LYS A 100 0.47 1.94 -7.90
C LYS A 100 0.38 1.40 -9.31
N ALA A 101 -0.27 2.15 -10.18
CA ALA A 101 -0.53 1.76 -11.56
C ALA A 101 -0.02 2.82 -12.53
N SER A 102 0.44 2.37 -13.70
CA SER A 102 0.95 3.23 -14.78
C SER A 102 -0.17 3.88 -15.61
N GLU A 103 -1.15 4.49 -14.94
CA GLU A 103 -2.38 5.03 -15.55
C GLU A 103 -2.21 6.39 -16.26
N ARG A 104 -1.02 7.00 -16.23
CA ARG A 104 -0.78 8.36 -16.71
C ARG A 104 -0.38 8.40 -18.18
N SER A 105 -1.23 8.95 -19.04
CA SER A 105 -0.86 9.28 -20.42
C SER A 105 0.31 10.27 -20.44
N GLY A 106 1.40 9.92 -21.14
CA GLY A 106 2.59 10.75 -21.26
C GLY A 106 3.47 10.86 -20.01
N GLY A 107 3.22 10.04 -18.98
CA GLY A 107 3.95 10.05 -17.71
C GLY A 107 4.42 8.66 -17.29
N ARG A 108 5.50 8.61 -16.50
CA ARG A 108 6.00 7.37 -15.87
C ARG A 108 5.71 7.40 -14.38
N LEU A 109 5.55 6.22 -13.77
CA LEU A 109 5.71 6.08 -12.33
C LEU A 109 7.15 6.42 -11.96
N SER A 110 7.33 7.43 -11.10
CA SER A 110 8.65 7.84 -10.66
C SER A 110 9.12 7.01 -9.47
N ALA A 111 10.43 6.75 -9.38
CA ALA A 111 11.01 6.09 -8.21
C ALA A 111 10.65 6.83 -6.91
N ARG A 112 10.64 8.16 -6.95
CA ARG A 112 10.32 9.01 -5.80
C ARG A 112 8.92 8.74 -5.24
N GLU A 113 7.91 8.58 -6.09
CA GLU A 113 6.54 8.28 -5.65
C GLU A 113 6.48 6.91 -4.99
N ILE A 114 7.04 5.88 -5.64
CA ILE A 114 7.03 4.51 -5.12
C ILE A 114 7.81 4.39 -3.80
N VAL A 115 9.01 4.99 -3.73
CA VAL A 115 9.83 5.00 -2.51
C VAL A 115 9.10 5.71 -1.37
N PHE A 116 8.45 6.84 -1.64
CA PHE A 116 7.69 7.54 -0.61
C PHE A 116 6.50 6.71 -0.10
N ASP A 117 5.83 5.94 -0.97
CA ASP A 117 4.76 5.02 -0.56
C ASP A 117 5.29 3.85 0.29
N ILE A 118 6.46 3.30 -0.06
CA ILE A 118 7.19 2.31 0.76
C ILE A 118 7.52 2.88 2.14
N GLU A 119 8.05 4.10 2.22
CA GLU A 119 8.36 4.79 3.48
C GLU A 119 7.09 5.00 4.33
N LYS A 120 5.96 5.39 3.71
CA LYS A 120 4.67 5.50 4.43
C LYS A 120 4.21 4.16 5.00
N LEU A 121 4.32 3.07 4.24
CA LEU A 121 3.96 1.73 4.72
C LEU A 121 4.84 1.31 5.90
N ALA A 122 6.15 1.56 5.83
CA ALA A 122 7.08 1.29 6.91
C ALA A 122 6.78 2.13 8.16
N ALA A 123 6.52 3.43 7.99
CA ALA A 123 6.12 4.32 9.07
C ALA A 123 4.80 3.87 9.72
N HIS A 124 3.82 3.43 8.92
CA HIS A 124 2.57 2.89 9.43
C HIS A 124 2.78 1.61 10.27
N ARG A 125 3.68 0.72 9.84
CA ARG A 125 4.05 -0.47 10.64
C ARG A 125 4.71 -0.06 11.95
N GLN A 126 5.59 0.93 11.95
CA GLN A 126 6.19 1.46 13.17
C GLN A 126 5.14 1.98 14.15
N GLU A 127 4.10 2.69 13.65
CA GLU A 127 2.99 3.13 14.49
C GLU A 127 2.20 1.95 15.09
N ALA A 128 1.96 0.89 14.31
CA ALA A 128 1.30 -0.32 14.82
C ALA A 128 2.16 -1.01 15.91
N GLN A 129 3.47 -1.13 15.68
CA GLN A 129 4.42 -1.74 16.62
C GLN A 129 4.48 -1.01 17.96
N ALA A 130 4.52 0.31 17.93
CA ALA A 130 4.45 1.12 19.16
C ALA A 130 3.14 0.94 19.95
N ARG A 131 2.10 0.35 19.32
CA ARG A 131 0.78 0.09 19.92
C ARG A 131 0.55 -1.41 20.20
N GLY A 132 1.61 -2.23 20.10
CA GLY A 132 1.58 -3.64 20.45
C GLY A 132 1.03 -4.56 19.35
N SER A 133 1.01 -4.11 18.09
CA SER A 133 0.65 -4.95 16.95
C SER A 133 1.66 -4.83 15.82
N THR A 134 1.58 -5.68 14.81
CA THR A 134 2.41 -5.58 13.61
C THR A 134 1.63 -6.12 12.44
N PHE A 135 1.98 -5.66 11.25
CA PHE A 135 1.42 -6.17 10.00
C PHE A 135 2.51 -6.29 8.96
N HIS A 136 2.23 -7.02 7.90
CA HIS A 136 3.10 -7.13 6.74
C HIS A 136 2.77 -6.02 5.72
N PRO A 137 3.68 -5.07 5.43
CA PRO A 137 3.48 -4.04 4.43
C PRO A 137 3.84 -4.57 3.03
N VAL A 138 3.00 -4.26 2.03
CA VAL A 138 3.22 -4.63 0.63
C VAL A 138 3.02 -3.43 -0.26
N MET A 139 4.00 -3.17 -1.12
CA MET A 139 3.90 -2.25 -2.24
C MET A 139 3.67 -3.08 -3.52
N MET A 140 2.58 -2.82 -4.24
CA MET A 140 2.28 -3.48 -5.51
C MET A 140 2.30 -2.48 -6.66
N VAL A 141 3.21 -2.67 -7.61
CA VAL A 141 3.37 -1.82 -8.79
C VAL A 141 2.89 -2.57 -10.03
N ILE A 142 1.88 -2.02 -10.69
CA ILE A 142 1.26 -2.54 -11.91
C ILE A 142 1.65 -1.63 -13.09
N ASP A 143 2.76 -1.97 -13.72
CA ASP A 143 3.36 -1.21 -14.81
C ASP A 143 2.92 -1.73 -16.18
N THR A 144 1.62 -1.67 -16.43
CA THR A 144 0.94 -2.14 -17.65
C THR A 144 0.86 -1.13 -18.79
N ALA A 145 1.59 0.01 -18.72
CA ALA A 145 1.59 1.02 -19.77
C ALA A 145 1.87 0.38 -21.15
N PRO A 146 1.09 0.70 -22.20
CA PRO A 146 1.25 0.06 -23.50
C PRO A 146 2.58 0.45 -24.15
N LEU A 147 3.01 1.70 -23.97
CA LEU A 147 4.26 2.21 -24.50
C LEU A 147 5.40 1.95 -23.52
N LEU A 148 6.49 1.33 -24.00
CA LEU A 148 7.70 1.12 -23.21
C LEU A 148 8.27 2.43 -22.64
N ALA A 149 8.10 3.53 -23.39
CA ALA A 149 8.51 4.86 -22.95
C ALA A 149 7.65 5.45 -21.82
N GLU A 150 6.54 4.83 -21.45
CA GLU A 150 5.68 5.22 -20.31
C GLU A 150 5.83 4.27 -19.12
N ARG A 151 6.56 3.16 -19.31
CA ARG A 151 6.89 2.21 -18.25
C ARG A 151 7.97 2.73 -17.31
N MET A 152 8.00 2.16 -16.12
CA MET A 152 9.03 2.40 -15.12
C MET A 152 10.39 1.98 -15.66
N MET A 153 11.40 2.82 -15.48
CA MET A 153 12.77 2.48 -15.90
C MET A 153 13.37 1.45 -14.94
N GLY A 154 14.21 0.55 -15.45
CA GLY A 154 14.91 -0.44 -14.61
C GLY A 154 15.70 0.19 -13.45
N ALA A 155 16.33 1.36 -13.67
CA ALA A 155 17.00 2.10 -12.59
C ALA A 155 16.02 2.59 -11.51
N SER A 156 14.83 3.04 -11.90
CA SER A 156 13.78 3.43 -10.96
C SER A 156 13.26 2.23 -10.18
N LEU A 157 13.01 1.10 -10.88
CA LEU A 157 12.57 -0.13 -10.24
C LEU A 157 13.60 -0.61 -9.22
N LYS A 158 14.89 -0.58 -9.58
CA LYS A 158 15.98 -0.93 -8.68
C LYS A 158 16.01 -0.06 -7.42
N GLN A 159 15.81 1.26 -7.56
CA GLN A 159 15.72 2.16 -6.40
C GLN A 159 14.54 1.78 -5.48
N ALA A 160 13.38 1.48 -6.05
CA ALA A 160 12.22 1.02 -5.27
C ALA A 160 12.49 -0.34 -4.59
N GLN A 161 13.13 -1.29 -5.29
CA GLN A 161 13.51 -2.59 -4.74
C GLN A 161 14.52 -2.46 -3.60
N ASP A 162 15.52 -1.58 -3.74
CA ASP A 162 16.53 -1.36 -2.71
C ASP A 162 15.89 -0.72 -1.46
N ALA A 163 15.02 0.28 -1.62
CA ALA A 163 14.25 0.88 -0.52
C ALA A 163 13.31 -0.11 0.16
N ALA A 164 12.61 -0.95 -0.63
CA ALA A 164 11.73 -2.00 -0.13
C ALA A 164 12.48 -3.02 0.75
N ARG A 165 13.68 -3.45 0.33
CA ARG A 165 14.55 -4.33 1.14
C ARG A 165 15.01 -3.65 2.41
N GLU A 166 15.49 -2.41 2.32
CA GLU A 166 15.99 -1.66 3.48
C GLU A 166 14.91 -1.47 4.55
N LEU A 167 13.67 -1.20 4.12
CA LEU A 167 12.55 -0.94 5.01
C LEU A 167 11.69 -2.17 5.31
N SER A 168 12.12 -3.38 4.91
CA SER A 168 11.36 -4.63 5.06
C SER A 168 9.92 -4.51 4.58
N VAL A 169 9.71 -3.93 3.41
CA VAL A 169 8.42 -3.87 2.70
C VAL A 169 8.49 -4.82 1.52
N SER A 170 7.50 -5.71 1.38
CA SER A 170 7.46 -6.58 0.20
C SER A 170 7.09 -5.75 -1.02
N LEU A 171 7.85 -5.88 -2.09
CA LEU A 171 7.57 -5.24 -3.37
C LEU A 171 7.16 -6.29 -4.39
N LEU A 172 5.97 -6.13 -4.94
CA LEU A 172 5.44 -6.91 -6.04
C LEU A 172 5.40 -6.04 -7.29
N TYR A 173 6.12 -6.43 -8.33
CA TYR A 173 6.14 -5.69 -9.58
C TYR A 173 5.63 -6.55 -10.74
N LEU A 174 4.71 -6.00 -11.53
CA LEU A 174 4.13 -6.63 -12.70
C LEU A 174 4.23 -5.70 -13.91
N SER A 175 4.83 -6.19 -15.00
CA SER A 175 4.79 -5.55 -16.31
C SER A 175 4.27 -6.52 -17.39
N PRO A 176 3.89 -6.05 -18.59
CA PRO A 176 3.43 -6.93 -19.67
C PRO A 176 4.50 -7.91 -20.15
N SER A 177 5.77 -7.49 -20.11
CA SER A 177 6.92 -8.23 -20.64
C SER A 177 7.68 -9.03 -19.59
N GLU A 178 7.53 -8.73 -18.30
CA GLU A 178 8.20 -9.46 -17.22
C GLU A 178 7.22 -10.36 -16.45
N THR A 179 7.76 -11.42 -15.85
CA THR A 179 7.02 -12.24 -14.89
C THR A 179 7.06 -11.52 -13.54
N LEU A 180 6.09 -11.79 -12.66
CA LEU A 180 6.02 -11.16 -11.34
C LEU A 180 7.39 -11.19 -10.64
N GLU A 181 8.00 -10.03 -10.42
CA GLU A 181 9.19 -9.91 -9.59
C GLU A 181 8.74 -9.64 -8.16
N ALA A 182 9.01 -10.60 -7.27
CA ALA A 182 8.73 -10.48 -5.85
C ALA A 182 10.04 -10.26 -5.09
N VAL A 183 10.16 -9.11 -4.45
CA VAL A 183 11.18 -8.87 -3.42
C VAL A 183 10.50 -9.03 -2.08
N LEU A 184 10.86 -10.08 -1.35
CA LEU A 184 10.38 -10.33 0.00
C LEU A 184 11.27 -9.56 0.99
N GLY A 185 10.66 -8.65 1.74
CA GLY A 185 11.31 -7.85 2.77
C GLY A 185 11.22 -8.44 4.17
#